data_AF-A0A0D0BEX7-F1
#
_entry.id   AF-A0A0D0BEX7-F1
#
_cell.length_a   1.000
_cell.length_b   1.000
_cell.length_c   1.000
_cell.angle_alpha   90.00
_cell.angle_beta   90.00
_cell.angle_gamma   90.00
#
_symmetry.space_group_name_H-M   'P 1'
#
loop_
_entity.id
_entity.type
_entity.pdbx_description
1 polymer ?
#
loop_
_entity_poly.entity_id
_entity_poly.type
_entity_poly.pdbx_seq_one_letter_code
_entity_poly.pdbx_strand_id
1 'polypeptide(L)'
;MDAQLLAPLTQLTALSQSLFLSLSQQPSQKQVPPPPLSSFAAVDAELQTALITAAAHQRRQARIVALQQELLEVDARWRAVCEALEEGRKVLDEIVKEGDERIECIRKAKEAAIPYPELLAYAQSISAFTSAPPGLTMPEPGAVGPVPLFFPPFPNEEMMRRGRLNAERPLGGLGENHSVRAPEPSPPPVQTRERPGVNPYRHDTRPQLAVFDLDLDLNPDL
;
A
#
# COMPACT_ATOMS: atom_id res chain seq x y z
N MET A 1 -36.48 30.55 -18.44
CA MET A 1 -36.13 31.44 -19.56
C MET A 1 -37.13 31.28 -20.68
N ASP A 2 -37.39 30.05 -21.13
CA ASP A 2 -38.32 29.77 -22.23
C ASP A 2 -39.72 30.34 -22.00
N ALA A 3 -40.27 30.22 -20.78
CA ALA A 3 -41.58 30.78 -20.44
C ALA A 3 -41.64 32.32 -20.52
N GLN A 4 -40.53 33.04 -20.26
CA GLN A 4 -40.50 34.51 -20.30
C GLN A 4 -40.42 35.07 -21.73
N LEU A 5 -39.88 34.31 -22.68
CA LEU A 5 -39.83 34.70 -24.09
C LEU A 5 -41.04 34.17 -24.88
N LEU A 6 -41.55 32.99 -24.53
CA LEU A 6 -42.72 32.39 -25.18
C LEU A 6 -44.02 33.17 -24.89
N ALA A 7 -44.18 33.73 -23.70
CA ALA A 7 -45.37 34.49 -23.33
C ALA A 7 -45.61 35.71 -24.24
N PRO A 8 -44.67 36.66 -24.42
CA PRO A 8 -44.87 37.80 -25.33
C PRO A 8 -44.98 37.36 -26.81
N LEU A 9 -44.26 36.30 -27.23
CA LEU A 9 -44.38 35.78 -28.60
C LEU A 9 -45.77 35.20 -28.89
N THR A 10 -46.32 34.41 -27.97
CA THR A 10 -47.67 33.85 -28.12
C THR A 10 -48.74 34.95 -28.08
N GLN A 11 -48.57 35.96 -27.23
CA GLN A 11 -49.44 37.14 -27.22
C GLN A 11 -49.36 37.94 -28.53
N LEU A 12 -48.16 38.15 -29.08
CA LEU A 12 -47.99 38.83 -30.37
C LEU A 12 -48.67 38.04 -31.50
N THR A 13 -48.54 36.71 -31.50
CA THR A 13 -49.24 35.87 -32.49
C THR A 13 -50.76 35.98 -32.37
N ALA A 14 -51.31 35.96 -31.15
CA ALA A 14 -52.74 36.12 -30.92
C ALA A 14 -53.25 37.51 -31.35
N LEU A 15 -52.51 38.57 -31.03
CA LEU A 15 -52.84 39.94 -31.47
C LEU A 15 -52.80 40.05 -32.99
N SER A 16 -51.78 39.49 -33.65
CA SER A 16 -51.67 39.50 -35.12
C SER A 16 -52.83 38.76 -35.79
N GLN A 17 -53.21 37.59 -35.27
CA GLN A 17 -54.35 36.81 -35.78
C GLN A 17 -55.67 37.57 -35.61
N SER A 18 -55.89 38.23 -34.47
CA SER A 18 -57.10 39.03 -34.26
C SER A 18 -57.18 40.26 -35.18
N LEU A 19 -56.03 40.88 -35.49
CA LEU A 19 -55.95 41.97 -36.47
C LEU A 19 -56.30 41.48 -37.87
N PHE A 20 -55.72 40.37 -38.32
CA PHE A 20 -56.05 39.80 -39.64
C PHE A 20 -57.52 39.41 -39.74
N LEU A 21 -58.11 38.82 -38.69
CA LEU A 21 -59.53 38.50 -38.64
C LEU A 21 -60.44 39.74 -38.73
N SER A 22 -60.04 40.85 -38.11
CA SER A 22 -60.78 42.12 -38.19
C SER A 22 -60.72 42.72 -39.60
N LEU A 23 -59.56 42.64 -40.26
CA LEU A 23 -59.37 43.13 -41.64
C LEU A 23 -60.06 42.26 -42.71
N SER A 24 -60.25 40.95 -42.46
CA SER A 24 -60.86 40.03 -43.42
C SER A 24 -62.39 39.98 -43.41
N GLN A 25 -63.07 40.74 -42.52
CA GLN A 25 -64.52 40.67 -42.36
C GLN A 25 -65.30 41.38 -43.50
N GLN A 26 -66.32 40.70 -44.03
CA GLN A 26 -67.25 41.26 -45.03
C GLN A 26 -68.29 42.20 -44.39
N PRO A 27 -68.82 43.20 -45.12
CA PRO A 27 -69.67 44.27 -44.58
C PRO A 27 -71.04 43.82 -44.02
N SER A 28 -71.40 42.54 -44.15
CA SER A 28 -72.69 41.98 -43.69
C SER A 28 -72.65 41.29 -42.32
N GLN A 29 -71.48 41.18 -41.65
CA GLN A 29 -71.35 40.58 -40.31
C GLN A 29 -71.03 41.60 -39.21
N LYS A 30 -71.40 41.25 -37.97
CA LYS A 30 -71.10 42.01 -36.74
C LYS A 30 -69.58 42.20 -36.63
N GLN A 31 -69.11 43.44 -36.81
CA GLN A 31 -67.68 43.76 -36.81
C GLN A 31 -67.05 43.49 -35.44
N VAL A 32 -65.98 42.70 -35.43
CA VAL A 32 -65.11 42.58 -34.25
C VAL A 32 -64.16 43.79 -34.27
N PRO A 33 -64.10 44.58 -33.18
CA PRO A 33 -63.27 45.78 -33.16
C PRO A 33 -61.78 45.41 -33.31
N PRO A 34 -61.02 46.17 -34.11
CA PRO A 34 -59.60 45.91 -34.30
C PRO A 34 -58.84 46.05 -32.97
N PRO A 35 -57.81 45.21 -32.72
CA PRO A 35 -56.99 45.33 -31.53
C PRO A 35 -56.28 46.71 -31.52
N PRO A 36 -56.18 47.36 -30.35
CA PRO A 36 -55.57 48.68 -30.25
C PRO A 36 -54.05 48.59 -30.49
N LEU A 37 -53.48 49.53 -31.25
CA LEU A 37 -52.05 49.60 -31.56
C LEU A 37 -51.17 49.60 -30.30
N SER A 38 -51.68 50.17 -29.19
CA SER A 38 -51.00 50.18 -27.89
C SER A 38 -50.70 48.79 -27.34
N SER A 39 -51.51 47.78 -27.67
CA SER A 39 -51.29 46.39 -27.23
C SER A 39 -50.05 45.78 -27.90
N PHE A 40 -49.82 46.06 -29.19
CA PHE A 40 -48.60 45.63 -29.88
C PHE A 40 -47.35 46.33 -29.33
N ALA A 41 -47.44 47.63 -29.05
CA ALA A 41 -46.33 48.37 -28.46
C ALA A 41 -45.99 47.88 -27.05
N ALA A 42 -46.98 47.49 -26.25
CA ALA A 42 -46.78 46.91 -24.92
C ALA A 42 -46.06 45.55 -24.99
N VAL A 43 -46.49 44.66 -25.88
CA VAL A 43 -45.86 43.34 -26.07
C VAL A 43 -44.45 43.48 -26.63
N ASP A 44 -44.19 44.43 -27.52
CA ASP A 44 -42.84 44.71 -28.03
C ASP A 44 -41.92 45.23 -26.91
N ALA A 45 -42.39 46.15 -26.08
CA ALA A 45 -41.64 46.60 -24.90
C ALA A 45 -41.35 45.44 -23.93
N GLU A 46 -42.33 44.56 -23.68
CA GLU A 46 -42.14 43.38 -22.83
C GLU A 46 -41.10 42.42 -23.43
N LEU A 47 -41.18 42.14 -24.74
CA LEU A 47 -40.20 41.32 -25.46
C LEU A 47 -38.79 41.91 -25.35
N GLN A 48 -38.64 43.22 -25.54
CA GLN A 48 -37.35 43.90 -25.43
C GLN A 48 -36.76 43.74 -24.02
N THR A 49 -37.59 43.92 -22.98
CA THR A 49 -37.12 43.72 -21.60
C THR A 49 -36.69 42.26 -21.35
N ALA A 50 -37.45 41.28 -21.84
CA ALA A 50 -37.13 39.87 -21.72
C ALA A 50 -35.83 39.49 -22.46
N LEU A 51 -35.56 40.10 -23.62
CA LEU A 51 -34.31 39.90 -24.36
C LEU A 51 -33.10 40.50 -23.62
N ILE A 52 -33.24 41.69 -23.04
CA ILE A 52 -32.17 42.33 -22.26
C ILE A 52 -31.83 41.48 -21.03
N THR A 53 -32.84 40.98 -20.31
CA THR A 53 -32.61 40.10 -19.16
C THR A 53 -31.98 38.79 -19.60
N ALA A 54 -32.46 38.16 -20.67
CA ALA A 54 -31.88 36.93 -21.21
C ALA A 54 -30.39 37.11 -21.58
N ALA A 55 -30.03 38.21 -22.24
CA ALA A 55 -28.64 38.52 -22.57
C ALA A 55 -27.78 38.71 -21.31
N ALA A 56 -28.30 39.38 -20.28
CA ALA A 56 -27.62 39.52 -19.00
C ALA A 56 -27.40 38.16 -18.31
N HIS A 57 -28.41 37.28 -18.35
CA HIS A 57 -28.30 35.93 -17.80
C HIS A 57 -27.28 35.07 -18.57
N GLN A 58 -27.25 35.13 -19.90
CA GLN A 58 -26.26 34.42 -20.70
C GLN A 58 -24.82 34.84 -20.36
N ARG A 59 -24.57 36.15 -20.19
CA ARG A 59 -23.26 36.65 -19.76
C ARG A 59 -22.86 36.13 -18.38
N ARG A 60 -23.80 36.11 -17.42
CA ARG A 60 -23.56 35.56 -16.09
C ARG A 60 -23.31 34.05 -16.16
N GLN A 61 -24.06 33.32 -16.98
CA GLN A 61 -23.88 31.89 -17.15
C GLN A 61 -22.51 31.56 -17.73
N ALA A 62 -22.06 32.30 -18.75
CA ALA A 62 -20.71 32.15 -19.28
C ALA A 62 -19.64 32.39 -18.20
N ARG A 63 -19.85 33.39 -17.34
CA ARG A 63 -18.95 33.63 -16.20
C ARG A 63 -18.97 32.50 -15.19
N ILE A 64 -20.13 31.95 -14.86
CA ILE A 64 -20.28 30.80 -13.95
C ILE A 64 -19.53 29.59 -14.51
N VAL A 65 -19.69 29.29 -15.80
CA VAL A 65 -19.00 28.17 -16.45
C VAL A 65 -17.49 28.36 -16.44
N ALA A 66 -17.00 29.58 -16.69
CA ALA A 66 -15.57 29.88 -16.60
C ALA A 66 -15.04 29.68 -15.17
N LEU A 67 -15.75 30.16 -14.15
CA LEU A 67 -15.38 29.97 -12.74
C LEU A 67 -15.41 28.49 -12.32
N GLN A 68 -16.35 27.70 -12.85
CA GLN A 68 -16.40 26.26 -12.62
C GLN A 68 -15.15 25.56 -13.18
N GLN A 69 -14.69 25.96 -14.38
CA GLN A 69 -13.47 25.43 -14.97
C GLN A 69 -12.24 25.79 -14.13
N GLU A 70 -12.13 27.06 -13.70
CA GLU A 70 -11.06 27.50 -12.80
C GLU A 70 -11.04 26.71 -11.48
N LEU A 71 -12.21 26.44 -10.89
CA LEU A 71 -12.33 25.65 -9.67
C LEU A 71 -11.88 24.21 -9.89
N LEU A 72 -12.28 23.57 -11.00
CA LEU A 72 -11.82 22.22 -11.34
C LEU A 72 -10.30 22.15 -11.53
N GLU A 73 -9.68 23.17 -12.12
CA GLU A 73 -8.22 23.26 -12.26
C GLU A 73 -7.51 23.44 -10.91
N VAL A 74 -8.07 24.25 -10.01
CA VAL A 74 -7.55 24.41 -8.64
C VAL A 74 -7.66 23.09 -7.88
N ASP A 75 -8.80 22.41 -7.95
CA ASP A 75 -9.03 21.13 -7.29
C ASP A 75 -8.09 20.04 -7.82
N ALA A 76 -7.83 20.01 -9.13
CA ALA A 76 -6.87 19.08 -9.72
C ALA A 76 -5.46 19.33 -9.20
N ARG A 77 -5.03 20.60 -9.12
CA ARG A 77 -3.73 20.97 -8.54
C ARG A 77 -3.64 20.61 -7.06
N TRP A 78 -4.70 20.85 -6.29
CA TRP A 78 -4.75 20.51 -4.88
C TRP A 78 -4.59 18.99 -4.67
N ARG A 79 -5.32 18.17 -5.44
CA ARG A 79 -5.17 16.71 -5.38
C ARG A 79 -3.75 16.25 -5.70
N ALA A 80 -3.13 16.81 -6.74
CA ALA A 80 -1.75 16.48 -7.09
C ALA A 80 -0.76 16.83 -5.96
N VAL A 81 -0.97 17.94 -5.24
CA VAL A 81 -0.15 18.30 -4.07
C VAL A 81 -0.37 17.31 -2.93
N CYS A 82 -1.60 16.91 -2.65
CA CYS A 82 -1.90 15.91 -1.62
C CYS A 82 -1.27 14.55 -1.95
N GLU A 83 -1.33 14.10 -3.20
CA GLU A 83 -0.69 12.87 -3.66
C GLU A 83 0.83 12.93 -3.48
N ALA A 84 1.47 14.02 -3.91
CA ALA A 84 2.91 14.21 -3.74
C ALA A 84 3.34 14.26 -2.26
N LEU A 85 2.51 14.84 -1.39
CA LEU A 85 2.77 14.87 0.05
C LEU A 85 2.66 13.47 0.68
N GLU A 86 1.65 12.68 0.30
CA GLU A 86 1.49 11.31 0.79
C GLU A 86 2.62 10.40 0.28
N GLU A 87 3.06 10.56 -0.96
CA GLU A 87 4.25 9.88 -1.48
C GLU A 87 5.51 10.27 -0.71
N GLY A 88 5.74 11.57 -0.51
CA GLY A 88 6.88 12.07 0.26
C GLY A 88 6.88 11.57 1.71
N ARG A 89 5.70 11.51 2.34
CA ARG A 89 5.53 10.93 3.68
C ARG A 89 5.90 9.46 3.71
N LYS A 90 5.42 8.65 2.77
CA LYS A 90 5.73 7.21 2.69
C LYS A 90 7.23 6.96 2.56
N VAL A 91 7.88 7.70 1.65
CA VAL A 91 9.34 7.60 1.45
C VAL A 91 10.09 7.97 2.74
N LEU A 92 9.66 9.03 3.43
CA LEU A 92 10.30 9.42 4.68
C LEU A 92 10.08 8.38 5.78
N ASP A 93 8.88 7.82 5.90
CA ASP A 93 8.56 6.76 6.87
C ASP A 93 9.42 5.51 6.62
N GLU A 94 9.68 5.15 5.37
CA GLU A 94 10.59 4.05 5.01
C GLU A 94 12.03 4.34 5.43
N ILE A 95 12.54 5.55 5.15
CA ILE A 95 13.89 5.97 5.55
C ILE A 95 14.05 5.96 7.07
N VAL A 96 13.03 6.43 7.80
CA VAL A 96 13.04 6.43 9.27
C VAL A 96 13.07 5.00 9.81
N LYS A 97 12.23 4.10 9.29
CA LYS A 97 12.24 2.69 9.68
C LYS A 97 13.59 2.03 9.43
N GLU A 98 14.17 2.24 8.25
CA GLU A 98 15.50 1.72 7.93
C GLU A 98 16.57 2.30 8.89
N GLY A 99 16.48 3.58 9.21
CA GLY A 99 17.33 4.24 10.20
C GLY A 99 17.26 3.57 11.57
N ASP A 100 16.05 3.31 12.06
CA ASP A 100 15.82 2.66 13.35
C ASP A 100 16.35 1.21 13.36
N GLU A 101 16.12 0.46 12.29
CA GLU A 101 16.65 -0.90 12.13
C GLU A 101 18.19 -0.92 12.15
N ARG A 102 18.83 0.03 11.45
CA ARG A 102 20.29 0.18 11.44
C ARG A 102 20.83 0.53 12.82
N ILE A 103 20.17 1.43 13.55
CA ILE A 103 20.56 1.80 14.93
C ILE A 103 20.49 0.57 15.84
N GLU A 104 19.41 -0.20 15.76
CA GLU A 104 19.25 -1.43 16.53
C GLU A 104 20.31 -2.48 16.18
N CYS A 105 20.64 -2.65 14.90
CA CYS A 105 21.71 -3.55 14.47
C CYS A 105 23.08 -3.10 15.01
N ILE A 106 23.38 -1.81 14.97
CA ILE A 106 24.62 -1.24 15.53
C ILE A 106 24.65 -1.46 17.05
N ARG A 107 23.54 -1.25 17.75
CA ARG A 107 23.45 -1.47 19.20
C ARG A 107 23.74 -2.93 19.54
N LYS A 108 23.08 -3.87 18.87
CA LYS A 108 23.32 -5.32 19.04
C LYS A 108 24.76 -5.71 18.71
N ALA A 109 25.34 -5.15 17.65
CA ALA A 109 26.73 -5.40 17.28
C ALA A 109 27.73 -4.87 18.31
N LYS A 110 27.43 -3.72 18.93
CA LYS A 110 28.24 -3.17 20.05
C LYS A 110 28.11 -4.02 21.31
N GLU A 111 26.91 -4.50 21.63
CA GLU A 111 26.68 -5.39 22.78
C GLU A 111 27.36 -6.76 22.61
N ALA A 112 27.35 -7.30 21.39
CA ALA A 112 28.00 -8.56 21.04
C ALA A 112 29.44 -8.37 20.51
N ALA A 113 30.10 -7.24 20.84
CA ALA A 113 31.44 -6.96 20.35
C ALA A 113 32.45 -7.96 20.93
N ILE A 114 32.98 -8.83 20.07
CA ILE A 114 34.02 -9.80 20.44
C ILE A 114 35.36 -9.05 20.49
N PRO A 115 36.16 -9.18 21.56
CA PRO A 115 37.46 -8.55 21.62
C PRO A 115 38.38 -9.08 20.51
N TYR A 116 39.05 -8.16 19.82
CA TYR A 116 39.99 -8.46 18.74
C TYR A 116 41.01 -9.58 19.03
N PRO A 117 41.64 -9.67 20.22
CA PRO A 117 42.58 -10.77 20.50
C PRO A 117 41.93 -12.15 20.47
N GLU A 118 40.68 -12.31 20.94
CA GLU A 118 39.98 -13.59 20.91
C GLU A 118 39.62 -13.98 19.48
N LEU A 119 39.18 -13.01 18.67
CA LEU A 119 38.85 -13.23 17.27
C LEU A 119 40.09 -13.63 16.46
N LEU A 120 41.25 -13.02 16.73
CA LEU A 120 42.51 -13.36 16.07
C LEU A 120 43.03 -14.73 16.51
N ALA A 121 42.94 -15.06 17.80
CA ALA A 121 43.28 -16.39 18.29
C ALA A 121 42.39 -17.49 17.70
N TYR A 122 41.07 -17.22 17.59
CA TYR A 122 40.14 -18.14 16.96
C TYR A 122 40.39 -18.27 15.45
N ALA A 123 40.65 -17.16 14.75
CA ALA A 123 41.00 -17.19 13.32
C ALA A 123 42.28 -18.00 13.05
N GLN A 124 43.30 -17.88 13.90
CA GLN A 124 44.51 -18.69 13.82
C GLN A 124 44.23 -20.17 14.06
N SER A 125 43.34 -20.52 15.00
CA SER A 125 43.02 -21.92 15.29
C SER A 125 42.25 -22.58 14.15
N ILE A 126 41.28 -21.90 13.53
CA ILE A 126 40.52 -22.45 12.40
C ILE A 126 41.30 -22.44 11.08
N SER A 127 42.31 -21.56 10.92
CA SER A 127 43.14 -21.46 9.70
C SER A 127 43.73 -22.82 9.28
N ALA A 128 44.12 -23.65 10.25
CA ALA A 128 44.66 -24.98 9.98
C ALA A 128 43.61 -26.00 9.47
N PHE A 129 42.30 -25.67 9.52
CA PHE A 129 41.18 -26.55 9.15
C PHE A 129 40.33 -26.03 7.98
N THR A 130 40.48 -24.76 7.58
CA THR A 130 39.53 -24.09 6.67
C THR A 130 39.89 -24.14 5.19
N SER A 131 41.14 -24.37 4.80
CA SER A 131 41.48 -24.70 3.40
C SER A 131 42.88 -25.28 3.26
N ALA A 132 43.04 -26.31 2.44
CA ALA A 132 44.35 -26.82 2.08
C ALA A 132 45.05 -25.75 1.21
N PRO A 133 46.27 -25.32 1.55
CA PRO A 133 47.03 -24.42 0.68
C PRO A 133 47.13 -25.01 -0.75
N PRO A 134 46.99 -24.21 -1.82
CA PRO A 134 47.10 -24.69 -3.19
C PRO A 134 48.41 -25.45 -3.40
N GLY A 135 48.33 -26.73 -3.82
CA GLY A 135 49.50 -27.59 -4.07
C GLY A 135 49.89 -28.53 -2.92
N LEU A 136 49.17 -28.52 -1.79
CA LEU A 136 49.45 -29.43 -0.68
C LEU A 136 48.84 -30.82 -0.92
N THR A 137 49.69 -31.82 -1.18
CA THR A 137 49.29 -33.23 -1.22
C THR A 137 49.14 -33.77 0.19
N MET A 138 47.98 -34.35 0.52
CA MET A 138 47.75 -34.94 1.83
C MET A 138 48.75 -36.09 2.08
N PRO A 139 49.41 -36.15 3.26
CA PRO A 139 50.35 -37.23 3.55
C PRO A 139 49.62 -38.58 3.61
N GLU A 140 50.23 -39.60 3.02
CA GLU A 140 49.70 -40.97 3.06
C GLU A 140 49.64 -41.52 4.50
N PRO A 141 48.67 -42.40 4.82
CA PRO A 141 48.54 -42.99 6.16
C PRO A 141 49.81 -43.79 6.51
N GLY A 142 50.63 -43.27 7.43
CA GLY A 142 51.87 -43.91 7.89
C GLY A 142 53.16 -43.12 7.67
N ALA A 143 53.10 -41.95 7.03
CA ALA A 143 54.28 -41.10 6.84
C ALA A 143 54.76 -40.47 8.16
N VAL A 144 55.96 -40.84 8.61
CA VAL A 144 56.69 -40.18 9.72
C VAL A 144 57.35 -38.92 9.17
N GLY A 145 56.54 -37.91 8.87
CA GLY A 145 56.97 -36.57 8.44
C GLY A 145 56.67 -35.50 9.49
N PRO A 146 57.20 -34.28 9.35
CA PRO A 146 56.87 -33.17 10.24
C PRO A 146 55.34 -32.96 10.28
N VAL A 147 54.82 -32.63 11.46
CA VAL A 147 53.38 -32.49 11.76
C VAL A 147 52.67 -31.77 10.61
N PRO A 148 51.61 -32.35 10.00
CA PRO A 148 50.96 -31.74 8.86
C PRO A 148 50.41 -30.36 9.23
N LEU A 149 50.80 -29.34 8.46
CA LEU A 149 50.38 -27.95 8.60
C LEU A 149 48.88 -27.73 8.31
N PHE A 150 48.18 -28.78 7.87
CA PHE A 150 46.78 -28.74 7.49
C PHE A 150 46.05 -29.98 7.99
N PHE A 151 44.92 -29.76 8.64
CA PHE A 151 44.00 -30.80 9.08
C PHE A 151 42.79 -30.86 8.13
N PRO A 152 42.22 -32.05 7.91
CA PRO A 152 41.03 -32.18 7.07
C PRO A 152 39.87 -31.33 7.61
N PRO A 153 39.00 -30.80 6.72
CA PRO A 153 37.94 -29.87 7.10
C PRO A 153 36.83 -30.50 7.96
N PHE A 154 36.79 -31.83 8.05
CA PHE A 154 35.90 -32.57 8.92
C PHE A 154 36.69 -33.63 9.70
N PRO A 155 36.24 -34.00 10.92
CA PRO A 155 36.90 -35.05 11.71
C PRO A 155 36.94 -36.38 10.95
N ASN A 156 38.12 -36.97 10.81
CA ASN A 156 38.27 -38.31 10.22
C ASN A 156 37.72 -39.40 11.16
N GLU A 157 37.35 -40.55 10.58
CA GLU A 157 36.86 -41.72 11.32
C GLU A 157 37.79 -42.14 12.47
N GLU A 158 39.11 -42.09 12.24
CA GLU A 158 40.08 -42.40 13.29
C GLU A 158 40.07 -41.39 14.45
N MET A 159 39.86 -40.10 14.16
CA MET A 159 39.71 -39.06 15.19
C MET A 159 38.40 -39.25 15.97
N MET A 160 37.32 -39.59 15.28
CA MET A 160 36.02 -39.91 15.94
C MET A 160 36.15 -41.13 16.85
N ARG A 161 36.87 -42.17 16.42
CA ARG A 161 37.14 -43.38 17.23
C ARG A 161 38.08 -43.13 18.41
N ARG A 162 39.05 -42.23 18.28
CA ARG A 162 39.92 -41.84 19.41
C ARG A 162 39.22 -40.88 20.37
N GLY A 163 38.11 -40.28 19.96
CA GLY A 163 37.33 -39.34 20.76
C GLY A 163 36.65 -40.00 21.98
N ARG A 164 36.39 -39.18 23.00
CA ARG A 164 35.75 -39.63 24.26
C ARG A 164 34.38 -40.29 24.03
N LEU A 165 33.65 -39.85 23.02
CA LEU A 165 32.34 -40.41 22.68
C LEU A 165 32.42 -41.89 22.26
N ASN A 166 33.49 -42.29 21.57
CA ASN A 166 33.71 -43.70 21.21
C ASN A 166 34.14 -44.56 22.41
N ALA A 167 34.76 -43.95 23.43
CA ALA A 167 35.10 -44.64 24.68
C ALA A 167 33.86 -44.99 25.50
N GLU A 168 32.81 -44.16 25.43
CA GLU A 168 31.52 -44.41 26.08
C GLU A 168 30.63 -45.34 25.26
N ARG A 169 30.65 -45.22 23.92
CA ARG A 169 29.89 -46.10 23.02
C ARG A 169 30.68 -46.38 21.73
N PRO A 170 31.27 -47.57 21.58
CA PRO A 170 32.14 -47.86 20.44
C PRO A 170 31.36 -47.92 19.10
N LEU A 171 31.93 -47.29 18.07
CA LEU A 171 31.39 -47.10 16.71
C LEU A 171 31.48 -48.37 15.82
N GLY A 172 31.72 -49.55 16.38
CA GLY A 172 31.84 -50.81 15.63
C GLY A 172 33.14 -50.96 14.81
N GLY A 173 33.22 -52.00 13.98
CA GLY A 173 34.35 -52.30 13.11
C GLY A 173 34.63 -51.20 12.07
N LEU A 174 35.86 -51.11 11.56
CA LEU A 174 36.24 -50.09 10.56
C LEU A 174 35.47 -50.35 9.26
N GLY A 175 34.54 -49.46 8.89
CA GLY A 175 33.66 -49.61 7.73
C GLY A 175 32.30 -50.29 8.00
N GLU A 176 31.95 -50.58 9.26
CA GLU A 176 30.63 -51.13 9.62
C GLU A 176 29.57 -50.02 9.78
N ASN A 177 28.67 -49.91 8.81
CA ASN A 177 27.53 -49.00 8.89
C ASN A 177 26.47 -49.55 9.86
N HIS A 178 26.44 -49.04 11.09
CA HIS A 178 25.35 -49.34 12.02
C HIS A 178 24.14 -48.51 11.62
N SER A 179 23.04 -49.16 11.22
CA SER A 179 21.78 -48.44 11.00
C SER A 179 21.35 -47.80 12.32
N VAL A 180 21.36 -46.46 12.38
CA VAL A 180 20.70 -45.73 13.45
C VAL A 180 19.25 -46.24 13.45
N ARG A 181 18.86 -46.87 14.56
CA ARG A 181 17.51 -47.42 14.76
C ARG A 181 16.50 -46.41 14.20
N ALA A 182 15.62 -46.87 13.30
CA ALA A 182 14.53 -46.05 12.80
C ALA A 182 13.87 -45.33 14.00
N PRO A 183 13.58 -44.02 13.92
CA PRO A 183 12.96 -43.32 15.03
C PRO A 183 11.76 -44.14 15.48
N GLU A 184 11.73 -44.53 16.75
CA GLU A 184 10.53 -45.16 17.30
C GLU A 184 9.36 -44.23 16.97
N PRO A 185 8.23 -44.76 16.46
CA PRO A 185 7.07 -43.93 16.19
C PRO A 185 6.76 -43.18 17.48
N SER A 186 6.76 -41.84 17.38
CA SER A 186 6.45 -40.94 18.48
C SER A 186 5.28 -41.51 19.29
N PRO A 187 5.37 -41.59 20.63
CA PRO A 187 4.26 -42.05 21.44
C PRO A 187 3.00 -41.26 21.07
N PRO A 188 1.81 -41.90 21.02
CA PRO A 188 0.57 -41.19 20.73
C PRO A 188 0.44 -40.02 21.72
N PRO A 189 -0.08 -38.86 21.29
CA PRO A 189 -0.13 -37.68 22.13
C PRO A 189 -0.92 -38.00 23.40
N VAL A 190 -0.19 -38.21 24.49
CA VAL A 190 -0.75 -38.20 25.82
C VAL A 190 -1.34 -36.81 25.98
N GLN A 191 -2.65 -36.74 26.25
CA GLN A 191 -3.32 -35.50 26.61
C GLN A 191 -2.56 -34.88 27.78
N THR A 192 -1.71 -33.91 27.46
CA THR A 192 -0.98 -33.11 28.43
C THR A 192 -2.02 -32.37 29.26
N ARG A 193 -2.25 -32.85 30.47
CA ARG A 193 -2.70 -32.00 31.56
C ARG A 193 -1.77 -30.79 31.58
N GLU A 194 -2.35 -29.62 31.33
CA GLU A 194 -1.68 -28.33 31.36
C GLU A 194 -0.92 -28.17 32.68
N ARG A 195 0.40 -28.34 32.61
CA ARG A 195 1.33 -27.80 33.59
C ARG A 195 2.14 -26.72 32.88
N PRO A 196 2.03 -25.45 33.28
CA PRO A 196 2.73 -24.38 32.62
C PRO A 196 4.24 -24.47 32.93
N GLY A 197 5.05 -24.40 31.88
CA GLY A 197 6.38 -23.78 31.96
C GLY A 197 7.54 -24.63 32.47
N VAL A 198 8.03 -25.58 31.66
CA VAL A 198 9.46 -25.97 31.72
C VAL A 198 9.97 -26.32 30.32
N ASN A 199 10.38 -25.30 29.56
CA ASN A 199 11.28 -25.46 28.41
C ASN A 199 12.33 -24.35 28.46
N PRO A 200 13.60 -24.64 28.83
CA PRO A 200 14.60 -23.62 29.19
C PRO A 200 15.27 -22.88 28.02
N TYR A 201 14.87 -23.12 26.76
CA TYR A 201 15.40 -22.43 25.58
C TYR A 201 14.34 -21.75 24.72
N ARG A 202 13.10 -21.60 25.24
CA ARG A 202 12.06 -20.85 24.54
C ARG A 202 11.99 -19.43 25.09
N HIS A 203 12.56 -18.47 24.37
CA HIS A 203 12.20 -17.07 24.55
C HIS A 203 10.81 -16.86 23.95
N ASP A 204 9.77 -17.02 24.77
CA ASP A 204 8.40 -16.65 24.43
C ASP A 204 8.34 -15.11 24.25
N THR A 205 8.50 -14.67 23.00
CA THR A 205 8.01 -13.35 22.56
C THR A 205 6.79 -13.59 21.71
N ARG A 206 5.67 -13.91 22.38
CA ARG A 206 4.35 -13.86 21.77
C ARG A 206 3.73 -12.53 22.18
N PRO A 207 3.57 -11.54 21.27
CA PRO A 207 2.67 -10.44 21.56
C PRO A 207 1.26 -11.02 21.74
N GLN A 208 0.58 -10.57 22.79
CA GLN A 208 -0.83 -10.86 22.95
C GLN A 208 -1.56 -10.42 21.68
N LEU A 209 -2.27 -11.35 21.05
CA LEU A 209 -3.32 -11.05 20.09
C LEU A 209 -4.37 -10.24 20.86
N ALA A 210 -4.25 -8.92 20.80
CA ALA A 210 -5.38 -8.05 21.01
C ALA A 210 -6.39 -8.43 19.92
N VAL A 211 -7.48 -9.05 20.37
CA VAL A 211 -8.69 -9.24 19.58
C VAL A 211 -9.09 -7.86 19.08
N PHE A 212 -8.99 -7.66 17.76
CA PHE A 212 -9.58 -6.52 17.08
C PHE A 212 -11.10 -6.67 17.18
N ASP A 213 -11.71 -5.98 18.14
CA ASP A 213 -13.14 -5.74 18.14
C ASP A 213 -13.41 -4.55 17.21
N LEU A 214 -13.79 -4.87 15.98
CA LEU A 214 -14.19 -3.92 14.93
C LEU A 214 -15.60 -3.42 15.24
N ASP A 215 -15.71 -2.46 16.16
CA ASP A 215 -16.95 -1.72 16.35
C ASP A 215 -17.04 -0.60 15.31
N LEU A 216 -17.67 -0.93 14.19
CA LEU A 216 -18.01 -0.06 13.06
C LEU A 216 -19.25 0.75 13.41
N ASP A 217 -19.11 1.77 14.28
CA ASP A 217 -20.19 2.73 14.49
C ASP A 217 -20.06 3.90 13.51
N LEU A 218 -20.79 3.78 12.41
CA LEU A 218 -21.02 4.81 11.41
C LEU A 218 -22.26 5.61 11.81
N ASN A 219 -22.04 6.84 12.29
CA ASN A 219 -22.98 7.97 12.51
C ASN A 219 -23.35 8.28 13.97
N PRO A 220 -23.05 9.51 14.43
CA PRO A 220 -23.96 10.19 15.34
C PRO A 220 -24.11 11.68 14.97
N ASP A 221 -24.79 11.97 13.85
CA ASP A 221 -25.38 13.28 13.60
C ASP A 221 -26.84 13.10 13.17
N LEU A 222 -27.72 13.06 14.18
CA LEU A 222 -29.17 13.27 14.12
C LEU A 222 -29.63 13.90 15.43
#